data_AF-A0A0K2VZN7-F1
#
_entry.id   AF-A0A0K2VZN7-F1
#
_cell.length_a   1.000
_cell.length_b   1.000
_cell.length_c   1.000
_cell.angle_alpha   90.00
_cell.angle_beta   90.00
_cell.angle_gamma   90.00
#
_symmetry.space_group_name_H-M   'P 1'
#
loop_
_entity.id
_entity.type
_entity.pdbx_description
1 polymer ?
#
loop_
_entity_poly.entity_id
_entity_poly.type
_entity_poly.pdbx_seq_one_letter_code
_entity_poly.pdbx_strand_id
1 'polypeptide(L)'
;MASEAEDLEAEAAEQWQLVNTPLGEMWSGRTRYAAAMYFFKRGEMNAETLEVYRICARLDHENPLPIIRDRGVGKDWLKRMGYAP
;
A
#
# COMPACT_ATOMS: atom_id res chain seq x y z
N MET A 1 22.93 -20.15 1.38
CA MET A 1 22.94 -18.90 0.61
C MET A 1 21.50 -18.72 0.17
N ALA A 2 20.75 -17.82 0.80
CA ALA A 2 19.44 -17.47 0.27
C ALA A 2 19.64 -16.93 -1.15
N SER A 3 18.76 -17.33 -2.06
CA SER A 3 18.70 -16.80 -3.41
C SER A 3 18.13 -15.39 -3.38
N GLU A 4 18.56 -14.52 -4.29
CA GLU A 4 18.08 -13.13 -4.41
C GLU A 4 16.55 -13.04 -4.52
N ALA A 5 15.90 -14.06 -5.09
CA ALA A 5 14.45 -14.17 -5.15
C ALA A 5 13.79 -14.37 -3.78
N GLU A 6 14.42 -15.15 -2.89
CA GLU A 6 13.92 -15.36 -1.52
C GLU A 6 14.01 -14.07 -0.69
N ASP A 7 15.07 -13.28 -0.88
CA ASP A 7 15.23 -11.98 -0.21
C ASP A 7 14.18 -10.96 -0.67
N LEU A 8 13.89 -10.91 -1.98
CA LEU A 8 12.85 -10.04 -2.55
C LEU A 8 11.43 -10.41 -2.09
N GLU A 9 11.17 -11.70 -1.87
CA GLU A 9 9.88 -12.16 -1.35
C GLU A 9 9.74 -11.85 0.14
N ALA A 10 10.83 -12.00 0.92
CA ALA A 10 10.87 -11.61 2.33
C ALA A 10 10.61 -10.10 2.51
N GLU A 11 11.24 -9.26 1.68
CA GLU A 11 10.99 -7.81 1.68
C GLU A 11 9.53 -7.51 1.30
N ALA A 12 8.98 -8.18 0.27
CA ALA A 12 7.59 -7.98 -0.12
C ALA A 12 6.61 -8.32 1.01
N ALA A 13 6.90 -9.36 1.80
CA ALA A 13 6.10 -9.72 2.97
C ALA A 13 6.17 -8.65 4.07
N GLU A 14 7.34 -8.07 4.33
CA GLU A 14 7.49 -6.95 5.28
C GLU A 14 6.72 -5.71 4.80
N GLN A 15 6.90 -5.32 3.53
CA GLN A 15 6.19 -4.18 2.96
C GLN A 15 4.68 -4.40 2.96
N TRP A 16 4.23 -5.64 2.81
CA TRP A 16 2.81 -5.98 2.93
C TRP A 16 2.26 -5.74 4.34
N GLN A 17 3.04 -6.02 5.38
CA GLN A 17 2.66 -5.67 6.75
C GLN A 17 2.60 -4.15 6.93
N LEU A 18 3.61 -3.43 6.43
CA LEU A 18 3.71 -1.97 6.56
C LEU A 18 2.57 -1.22 5.82
N VAL A 19 2.16 -1.68 4.64
CA VAL A 19 1.04 -1.06 3.91
C VAL A 19 -0.32 -1.23 4.63
N ASN A 20 -0.40 -2.20 5.55
CA ASN A 20 -1.55 -2.48 6.41
C ASN A 20 -1.41 -1.90 7.83
N THR A 21 -0.42 -1.03 8.09
CA THR A 21 -0.25 -0.37 9.39
C THR A 21 -1.57 0.27 9.87
N PRO A 22 -2.02 0.01 11.10
CA PRO A 22 -3.29 0.52 11.63
C PRO A 22 -3.47 2.03 11.48
N LEU A 23 -4.73 2.46 11.34
CA LEU A 23 -5.07 3.88 11.30
C LEU A 23 -4.88 4.53 12.66
N GLY A 24 -4.42 5.78 12.66
CA GLY A 24 -4.31 6.61 13.86
C GLY A 24 -3.04 6.39 14.69
N GLU A 25 -2.20 5.41 14.34
CA GLU A 25 -0.85 5.34 14.89
C GLU A 25 0.00 6.49 14.35
N MET A 26 0.85 7.08 15.20
CA MET A 26 1.71 8.20 14.83
C MET A 26 2.59 7.82 13.64
N TRP A 27 2.52 8.61 12.56
CA TRP A 27 3.23 8.40 11.30
C TRP A 27 2.73 7.22 10.44
N SER A 28 1.64 6.55 10.83
CA SER A 28 1.10 5.42 10.08
C SER A 28 0.74 5.74 8.64
N GLY A 29 0.29 6.97 8.35
CA GLY A 29 0.06 7.41 6.98
C GLY A 29 1.34 7.35 6.13
N ARG A 30 2.47 7.80 6.69
CA ARG A 30 3.78 7.77 6.00
C ARG A 30 4.28 6.35 5.83
N THR A 31 4.11 5.50 6.85
CA THR A 31 4.47 4.08 6.78
C THR A 31 3.72 3.38 5.66
N ARG A 32 2.39 3.57 5.59
CA ARG A 32 1.57 3.02 4.51
C ARG A 32 2.01 3.53 3.14
N TYR A 33 2.34 4.81 3.00
CA TYR A 33 2.81 5.38 1.73
C TYR A 33 4.18 4.85 1.30
N ALA A 34 5.14 4.75 2.22
CA ALA A 34 6.46 4.20 1.92
C ALA A 34 6.36 2.74 1.43
N ALA A 35 5.50 1.94 2.07
CA ALA A 35 5.23 0.58 1.63
C ALA A 35 4.47 0.52 0.30
N ALA A 36 3.50 1.41 0.07
CA ALA A 36 2.81 1.51 -1.22
C ALA A 36 3.78 1.83 -2.37
N MET A 37 4.78 2.69 -2.13
CA MET A 37 5.83 3.01 -3.11
C MET A 37 6.63 1.77 -3.54
N TYR A 38 6.87 0.82 -2.62
CA TYR A 38 7.51 -0.45 -2.95
C TYR A 38 6.72 -1.24 -3.99
N PHE A 39 5.42 -1.44 -3.75
CA PHE A 39 4.54 -2.16 -4.68
C PHE A 39 4.36 -1.43 -6.01
N PHE A 40 4.36 -0.10 -6.01
CA PHE A 40 4.37 0.69 -7.24
C PHE A 40 5.63 0.44 -8.08
N LYS A 41 6.82 0.46 -7.46
CA LYS A 41 8.09 0.20 -8.15
C LYS A 41 8.18 -1.21 -8.75
N ARG A 42 7.47 -2.17 -8.16
CA ARG A 42 7.34 -3.55 -8.67
C ARG A 42 6.27 -3.71 -9.76
N GLY A 43 5.52 -2.65 -10.09
CA GLY A 43 4.42 -2.70 -11.05
C GLY A 43 3.14 -3.37 -10.51
N GLU A 44 3.09 -3.67 -9.21
CA GLU A 44 1.96 -4.32 -8.56
C GLU A 44 0.87 -3.33 -8.08
N MET A 45 1.15 -2.02 -8.20
CA MET A 45 0.25 -0.93 -7.87
C MET A 45 0.38 0.15 -8.97
N ASN A 46 -0.75 0.72 -9.41
CA ASN A 46 -0.73 1.80 -10.40
C ASN A 46 -0.50 3.18 -9.77
N ALA A 47 -0.16 4.17 -10.61
CA ALA A 47 0.18 5.52 -10.16
C ALA A 47 -0.98 6.22 -9.45
N GLU A 48 -2.21 6.03 -9.92
CA GLU A 48 -3.40 6.63 -9.33
C GLU A 48 -3.70 6.09 -7.93
N THR A 49 -3.42 4.81 -7.68
CA THR A 49 -3.53 4.20 -6.35
C THR A 49 -2.47 4.76 -5.42
N LEU A 50 -1.21 4.82 -5.89
CA LEU A 50 -0.10 5.39 -5.11
C LEU A 50 -0.38 6.85 -4.71
N GLU A 51 -0.96 7.64 -5.62
CA GLU A 51 -1.31 9.03 -5.34
C GLU A 51 -2.30 9.17 -4.18
N VAL A 52 -3.25 8.25 -4.04
CA VAL A 52 -4.16 8.24 -2.88
C VAL A 52 -3.37 7.98 -1.59
N TYR A 53 -2.46 7.01 -1.57
CA TYR A 53 -1.58 6.79 -0.42
C TYR A 53 -0.73 8.02 -0.10
N ARG A 54 -0.19 8.71 -1.12
CA ARG A 54 0.60 9.94 -0.95
C ARG A 54 -0.20 11.06 -0.28
N ILE A 55 -1.46 11.23 -0.68
CA ILE A 55 -2.38 12.20 -0.05
C ILE A 55 -2.63 11.82 1.42
N CYS A 56 -2.91 10.53 1.69
CA CYS A 56 -3.14 10.02 3.05
C CYS A 56 -1.88 10.02 3.93
N ALA A 57 -0.69 10.22 3.36
CA ALA A 57 0.58 10.13 4.09
C ALA A 57 0.72 11.14 5.23
N ARG A 58 -0.06 12.23 5.21
CA ARG A 58 -0.08 13.25 6.27
C ARG A 58 -1.28 13.13 7.21
N LEU A 59 -2.13 12.12 6.99
CA LEU A 59 -3.42 11.93 7.65
C LEU A 59 -3.45 10.51 8.24
N ASP A 60 -2.87 10.33 9.42
CA ASP A 60 -2.68 9.00 10.01
C ASP A 60 -4.00 8.22 10.20
N HIS A 61 -5.13 8.93 10.39
CA HIS A 61 -6.46 8.35 10.51
C HIS A 61 -7.18 8.08 9.18
N GLU A 62 -6.65 8.56 8.05
CA GLU A 62 -7.32 8.45 6.76
C GLU A 62 -7.10 7.08 6.13
N ASN A 63 -8.19 6.46 5.66
CA ASN A 63 -8.15 5.17 5.00
C ASN A 63 -8.09 5.36 3.48
N PRO A 64 -6.98 4.93 2.81
CA PRO A 64 -6.86 5.09 1.37
C PRO A 64 -7.84 4.21 0.58
N LEU A 65 -8.28 3.06 1.11
CA LEU A 65 -9.07 2.07 0.36
C LEU A 65 -10.46 2.57 -0.07
N PRO A 66 -11.28 3.22 0.80
CA PRO A 66 -12.51 3.86 0.36
C PRO A 66 -12.27 4.91 -0.73
N ILE A 67 -11.22 5.73 -0.61
CA ILE A 67 -10.91 6.79 -1.58
C ILE A 67 -10.51 6.19 -2.93
N ILE A 68 -9.70 5.12 -2.95
CA ILE A 68 -9.33 4.37 -4.15
C ILE A 68 -10.60 3.81 -4.84
N ARG A 69 -11.48 3.17 -4.05
CA ARG A 69 -12.77 2.64 -4.53
C ARG A 69 -13.62 3.73 -5.16
N ASP A 70 -13.82 4.83 -4.46
CA ASP A 70 -14.72 5.91 -4.88
C ASP A 70 -14.19 6.64 -6.13
N ARG A 71 -12.86 6.67 -6.31
CA ARG A 71 -12.21 7.18 -7.54
C ARG A 71 -12.24 6.19 -8.70
N GLY A 72 -12.64 4.93 -8.48
CA GLY A 72 -12.71 3.90 -9.51
C GLY A 72 -11.34 3.43 -10.04
N VAL A 73 -10.26 3.67 -9.29
CA VAL A 73 -8.88 3.30 -9.65
C VAL A 73 -8.43 2.07 -8.87
N GLY A 74 -7.29 1.47 -9.24
CA GLY A 74 -6.65 0.46 -8.39
C GLY A 74 -7.47 -0.82 -8.14
N LYS A 75 -8.32 -1.23 -9.08
CA LYS A 75 -9.24 -2.37 -8.88
C LYS A 75 -8.53 -3.65 -8.42
N ASP A 76 -7.39 -3.97 -9.03
CA ASP A 76 -6.60 -5.15 -8.66
C ASP A 76 -6.00 -5.01 -7.25
N TRP A 77 -5.59 -3.79 -6.88
CA TRP A 77 -5.11 -3.48 -5.53
C TRP A 77 -6.22 -3.66 -4.49
N LEU A 78 -7.43 -3.13 -4.75
CA LEU A 78 -8.60 -3.32 -3.87
C LEU A 78 -8.95 -4.80 -3.71
N LYS A 79 -8.89 -5.58 -4.80
CA LYS A 79 -9.12 -7.02 -4.77
C LYS A 79 -8.07 -7.73 -3.89
N ARG A 80 -6.79 -7.39 -4.06
CA ARG A 80 -5.69 -7.92 -3.24
C ARG A 80 -5.85 -7.59 -1.76
N MET A 81 -6.35 -6.39 -1.44
CA MET A 81 -6.63 -5.94 -0.08
C MET A 81 -7.90 -6.55 0.53
N GLY A 82 -8.68 -7.34 -0.23
CA GLY A 82 -9.98 -7.84 0.23
C GLY A 82 -11.02 -6.73 0.43
N TYR A 83 -10.85 -5.59 -0.25
CA TYR A 83 -11.69 -4.40 -0.14
C TYR A 83 -12.60 -4.18 -1.36
N ALA A 84 -12.49 -5.03 -2.37
CA ALA A 84 -13.47 -5.07 -3.45
C ALA A 84 -14.85 -5.46 -2.90
N PRO A 85 -15.96 -4.92 -3.45
CA PRO A 85 -17.31 -5.38 -3.11
C PRO A 85 -17.52 -6.86 -3.45
#